data_AF-A0A2P8A7J2-F1
#
_entry.id   AF-A0A2P8A7J2-F1
#
_cell.length_a   1.000
_cell.length_b   1.000
_cell.length_c   1.000
_cell.angle_alpha   90.00
_cell.angle_beta   90.00
_cell.angle_gamma   90.00
#
_symmetry.space_group_name_H-M   'P 1'
#
loop_
_entity.id
_entity.type
_entity.pdbx_description
1 polymer ?
#
loop_
_entity_poly.entity_id
_entity_poly.type
_entity_poly.pdbx_seq_one_letter_code
_entity_poly.pdbx_strand_id
1 'polypeptide(L)'
;MLDPPTLRHVGREAQTSFSLDLEVLPALNMMCYKCTDQKLRRRIIALMYKMKRREGTNYSVALADGCRWLADIQEKRAIDLGLDATIIPEQASFWEVVIVHEIAVLKLVSTTVVHRPNGSAVEINTYAGGGDPMPLKPFKTQWIAFRALGLYK
;
A
#
# COMPACT_ATOMS: atom_id res chain seq x y z
N MET A 1 28.95 -4.01 -21.63
CA MET A 1 27.86 -3.16 -22.14
C MET A 1 26.71 -3.36 -21.16
N LEU A 2 26.51 -2.42 -20.24
CA LEU A 2 25.49 -2.50 -19.19
C LEU A 2 24.24 -1.81 -19.72
N ASP A 3 23.12 -2.54 -19.79
CA ASP A 3 21.83 -1.94 -20.11
C ASP A 3 21.48 -0.90 -19.05
N PRO A 4 21.02 0.31 -19.44
CA PRO A 4 20.64 1.33 -18.49
C PRO A 4 19.38 0.89 -17.71
N PRO A 5 19.24 1.32 -16.44
CA PRO A 5 18.05 1.04 -15.65
C PRO A 5 16.82 1.56 -16.40
N THR A 6 15.84 0.68 -16.63
CA THR A 6 14.57 1.02 -17.26
C THR A 6 13.83 2.06 -16.43
N LEU A 7 14.04 3.33 -16.76
CA LEU A 7 13.24 4.49 -16.38
C LEU A 7 11.84 4.40 -17.01
N ARG A 8 11.04 3.41 -16.61
CA ARG A 8 9.63 3.31 -17.03
C ARG A 8 8.78 3.97 -15.96
N HIS A 9 8.66 5.29 -16.07
CA HIS A 9 7.49 6.13 -15.73
C HIS A 9 7.88 7.63 -15.68
N VAL A 10 8.85 8.05 -16.50
CA VAL A 10 9.04 9.47 -16.80
C VAL A 10 7.95 9.85 -17.80
N GLY A 11 6.93 10.55 -17.32
CA GLY A 11 6.07 11.44 -18.13
C GLY A 11 5.55 10.91 -19.46
N ARG A 12 4.91 9.73 -19.51
CA ARG A 12 3.99 9.46 -20.63
C ARG A 12 2.80 10.37 -20.40
N GLU A 13 2.68 11.41 -21.24
CA GLU A 13 1.59 12.38 -21.31
C GLU A 13 0.31 11.79 -20.71
N ALA A 14 0.06 12.12 -19.44
CA ALA A 14 -1.27 11.94 -18.90
C ALA A 14 -2.16 12.77 -19.83
N GLN A 15 -3.12 12.13 -20.50
CA GLN A 15 -4.16 12.87 -21.21
C GLN A 15 -4.66 13.93 -20.23
N THR A 16 -4.33 15.19 -20.52
CA THR A 16 -4.71 16.35 -19.73
C THR A 16 -6.18 16.67 -19.97
N SER A 17 -7.04 15.66 -20.00
CA SER A 17 -8.45 15.87 -19.74
C SER A 17 -8.55 16.11 -18.25
N PHE A 18 -8.57 17.38 -17.86
CA PHE A 18 -9.08 17.82 -16.57
C PHE A 18 -10.57 17.39 -16.53
N SER A 19 -10.83 16.13 -16.21
CA SER A 19 -12.15 15.70 -15.80
C SER A 19 -12.35 16.30 -14.41
N LEU A 20 -13.36 17.17 -14.27
CA LEU A 20 -13.94 17.57 -12.98
C LEU A 20 -13.81 16.41 -11.99
N ASP A 21 -13.19 16.65 -10.84
CA ASP A 21 -12.89 15.63 -9.83
C ASP A 21 -14.17 14.84 -9.49
N LEU A 22 -14.35 13.68 -10.12
CA LEU A 22 -15.48 12.79 -9.85
C LEU A 22 -15.29 12.04 -8.52
N GLU A 23 -14.18 12.31 -7.82
CA GLU A 23 -13.73 11.68 -6.58
C GLU A 23 -13.63 10.14 -6.67
N VAL A 24 -13.54 9.60 -7.88
CA VAL A 24 -13.52 8.15 -8.10
C VAL A 24 -12.15 7.56 -7.72
N LEU A 25 -11.01 8.25 -7.89
CA LEU A 25 -9.70 7.74 -7.46
C LEU A 25 -9.60 7.61 -5.94
N PRO A 26 -9.96 8.62 -5.12
CA PRO A 26 -10.06 8.45 -3.67
C PRO A 26 -10.95 7.28 -3.25
N ALA A 27 -12.12 7.12 -3.88
CA ALA A 27 -13.04 6.02 -3.58
C ALA A 27 -12.42 4.65 -3.91
N LEU A 28 -11.80 4.50 -5.08
CA LEU A 28 -11.11 3.26 -5.47
C LEU A 28 -9.93 2.93 -4.54
N ASN A 29 -9.17 3.95 -4.13
CA ASN A 29 -8.07 3.80 -3.17
C ASN A 29 -8.59 3.30 -1.80
N MET A 30 -9.65 3.93 -1.28
CA MET A 30 -10.31 3.50 -0.03
C MET A 30 -10.86 2.08 -0.11
N MET A 31 -11.52 1.74 -1.23
CA MET A 31 -12.00 0.37 -1.45
C MET A 31 -10.84 -0.62 -1.49
N CYS A 32 -9.72 -0.31 -2.13
CA CYS A 32 -8.54 -1.19 -2.11
C CYS A 32 -7.99 -1.42 -0.70
N TYR A 33 -7.93 -0.38 0.16
CA TYR A 33 -7.44 -0.54 1.54
C TYR A 33 -8.36 -1.39 2.41
N LYS A 34 -9.67 -1.25 2.26
CA LYS A 34 -10.66 -1.88 3.15
C LYS A 34 -11.25 -3.18 2.61
N CYS A 35 -11.16 -3.44 1.31
CA CYS A 35 -11.71 -4.65 0.69
C CYS A 35 -10.91 -5.88 1.12
N THR A 36 -11.55 -6.85 1.77
CA THR A 36 -10.92 -8.10 2.19
C THR A 36 -10.88 -9.16 1.08
N ASP A 37 -11.77 -9.09 0.09
CA ASP A 37 -11.81 -10.01 -1.06
C ASP A 37 -10.68 -9.69 -2.06
N GLN A 38 -9.73 -10.62 -2.23
CA GLN A 38 -8.60 -10.44 -3.14
C GLN A 38 -9.02 -10.33 -4.62
N LYS A 39 -10.03 -11.08 -5.06
CA LYS A 39 -10.48 -11.04 -6.46
C LYS A 39 -11.07 -9.68 -6.79
N LEU A 40 -11.91 -9.15 -5.90
CA LEU A 40 -12.48 -7.82 -6.06
C LEU A 40 -11.38 -6.75 -6.01
N ARG A 41 -10.47 -6.83 -5.03
CA ARG A 41 -9.36 -5.89 -4.89
C ARG A 41 -8.49 -5.85 -6.15
N ARG A 42 -8.12 -7.01 -6.71
CA ARG A 42 -7.35 -7.09 -7.97
C ARG A 42 -8.09 -6.46 -9.16
N ARG A 43 -9.42 -6.58 -9.22
CA ARG A 43 -10.24 -5.91 -10.25
C ARG A 43 -10.25 -4.38 -10.10
N ILE A 44 -10.34 -3.88 -8.87
CA ILE A 44 -10.27 -2.44 -8.56
C ILE A 44 -8.90 -1.88 -8.95
N ILE A 45 -7.81 -2.59 -8.62
CA ILE A 45 -6.44 -2.23 -9.03
C ILE A 45 -6.34 -2.18 -10.57
N ALA A 46 -6.86 -3.20 -11.26
CA ALA A 46 -6.87 -3.22 -12.72
C ALA A 46 -7.66 -2.06 -13.32
N LEU A 47 -8.75 -1.64 -12.68
CA LEU A 47 -9.52 -0.45 -13.08
C LEU A 47 -8.68 0.82 -12.94
N MET A 48 -7.97 1.01 -11.83
CA MET A 48 -7.10 2.17 -11.62
C MET A 48 -5.98 2.27 -12.68
N TYR A 49 -5.37 1.15 -13.08
CA TYR A 49 -4.40 1.12 -14.18
C TYR A 49 -5.02 1.48 -15.54
N LYS A 50 -6.29 1.11 -15.79
CA LYS A 50 -7.00 1.43 -17.03
C LYS A 50 -7.34 2.91 -17.14
N MET A 51 -7.71 3.56 -16.04
CA MET A 51 -8.14 4.97 -16.03
C MET A 51 -7.05 5.96 -16.46
N LYS A 52 -5.78 5.68 -16.14
CA LYS A 52 -4.60 6.51 -16.47
C LYS A 52 -4.81 8.02 -16.28
N ARG A 53 -5.47 8.42 -15.19
CA ARG A 53 -5.88 9.81 -14.94
C ARG A 53 -5.33 10.34 -13.62
N ARG A 54 -5.45 11.64 -13.42
CA ARG A 54 -5.08 12.35 -12.19
C ARG A 54 -6.30 13.09 -11.65
N GLU A 55 -6.53 13.00 -10.34
CA GLU A 55 -7.54 13.76 -9.58
C GLU A 55 -6.82 14.41 -8.37
N GLY A 56 -6.70 15.73 -8.36
CA GLY A 56 -5.83 16.44 -7.42
C GLY A 56 -4.39 15.91 -7.40
N THR A 57 -3.91 15.50 -6.21
CA THR A 57 -2.58 14.89 -6.01
C THR A 57 -2.53 13.40 -6.35
N ASN A 58 -3.68 12.77 -6.62
CA ASN A 58 -3.79 11.33 -6.85
C ASN A 58 -3.58 11.00 -8.32
N TYR A 59 -2.55 10.21 -8.62
CA TYR A 59 -2.34 9.65 -9.95
C TYR A 59 -2.71 8.16 -9.97
N SER A 60 -3.59 7.76 -10.88
CA SER A 60 -4.25 6.45 -10.83
C SER A 60 -3.28 5.27 -10.93
N VAL A 61 -2.22 5.38 -11.73
CA VAL A 61 -1.18 4.34 -11.87
C VAL A 61 -0.38 4.23 -10.57
N ALA A 62 0.04 5.36 -10.02
CA ALA A 62 0.77 5.42 -8.75
C ALA A 62 -0.04 4.82 -7.58
N LEU A 63 -1.33 5.13 -7.50
CA LEU A 63 -2.24 4.52 -6.53
C LEU A 63 -2.39 3.01 -6.75
N ALA A 64 -2.52 2.58 -8.01
CA ALA A 64 -2.62 1.17 -8.35
C ALA A 64 -1.35 0.39 -7.96
N ASP A 65 -0.16 0.95 -8.19
CA ASP A 65 1.11 0.37 -7.75
C ASP A 65 1.14 0.17 -6.24
N GLY A 66 0.75 1.20 -5.49
CA GLY A 66 0.67 1.14 -4.03
C GLY A 66 -0.34 0.13 -3.51
N CYS A 67 -1.54 0.11 -4.09
CA CYS A 67 -2.60 -0.83 -3.71
C CYS A 67 -2.23 -2.29 -4.04
N ARG A 68 -1.57 -2.51 -5.18
CA ARG A 68 -1.02 -3.83 -5.54
C ARG A 68 0.00 -4.28 -4.51
N TRP A 69 0.96 -3.41 -4.20
CA TRP A 69 2.02 -3.74 -3.27
C TRP A 69 1.49 -4.07 -1.86
N LEU A 70 0.53 -3.28 -1.38
CA LEU A 70 -0.16 -3.58 -0.13
C LEU A 70 -0.84 -4.96 -0.16
N ALA A 71 -1.53 -5.28 -1.25
CA ALA A 71 -2.20 -6.57 -1.41
C ALA A 71 -1.19 -7.73 -1.34
N ASP A 72 -0.06 -7.61 -2.02
CA ASP A 72 1.00 -8.62 -2.02
C ASP A 72 1.61 -8.83 -0.62
N ILE A 73 1.79 -7.73 0.15
CA ILE A 73 2.27 -7.80 1.54
C ILE A 73 1.26 -8.53 2.43
N GLN A 74 -0.02 -8.19 2.32
CA GLN A 74 -1.08 -8.80 3.13
C GLN A 74 -1.32 -10.27 2.76
N GLU A 75 -1.24 -10.60 1.47
CA GLU A 75 -1.31 -11.97 0.97
C GLU A 75 -0.15 -12.81 1.53
N LYS A 76 1.08 -12.30 1.46
CA LYS A 76 2.23 -12.95 2.06
C LYS A 76 2.05 -13.17 3.56
N ARG A 77 1.55 -12.17 4.29
CA ARG A 77 1.34 -12.27 5.73
C ARG A 77 0.26 -13.28 6.09
N ALA A 78 -0.81 -13.39 5.32
CA ALA A 78 -1.83 -14.42 5.48
C ALA A 78 -1.23 -15.83 5.28
N ILE A 79 -0.42 -16.01 4.23
CA ILE A 79 0.30 -17.27 3.96
C ILE A 79 1.25 -17.62 5.11
N ASP A 80 2.03 -16.66 5.60
CA ASP A 80 2.97 -16.87 6.71
C ASP A 80 2.25 -17.23 8.02
N LEU A 81 0.98 -16.87 8.17
CA LEU A 81 0.09 -17.25 9.28
C LEU A 81 -0.68 -18.57 9.04
N GLY A 82 -0.53 -19.20 7.87
CA GLY A 82 -1.29 -20.40 7.49
C GLY A 82 -2.79 -20.15 7.24
N LEU A 83 -3.16 -18.92 6.91
CA LEU A 83 -4.55 -18.51 6.67
C LEU A 83 -4.87 -18.54 5.17
N ASP A 84 -6.15 -18.73 4.83
CA ASP A 84 -6.60 -18.64 3.45
C ASP A 84 -6.38 -17.20 2.93
N ALA A 85 -5.63 -17.09 1.84
CA ALA A 85 -5.28 -15.82 1.25
C ALA A 85 -6.37 -15.26 0.32
N THR A 86 -7.45 -16.00 0.04
CA THR A 86 -8.55 -15.52 -0.82
C THR A 86 -9.32 -14.34 -0.20
N ILE A 87 -9.44 -14.36 1.13
CA ILE A 87 -10.00 -13.28 1.94
C ILE A 87 -8.89 -12.85 2.90
N ILE A 88 -8.49 -11.58 2.86
CA ILE A 88 -7.46 -11.07 3.75
C ILE A 88 -8.00 -11.09 5.19
N PRO A 89 -7.43 -11.92 6.07
CA PRO A 89 -7.88 -11.99 7.45
C PRO A 89 -7.48 -10.72 8.21
N GLU A 90 -8.22 -10.38 9.26
CA GLU A 90 -7.93 -9.21 10.11
C GLU A 90 -6.50 -9.28 10.68
N GLN A 91 -6.04 -10.49 11.01
CA GLN A 91 -4.69 -10.76 11.54
C GLN A 91 -3.58 -10.42 10.54
N ALA A 92 -3.85 -10.49 9.24
CA ALA A 92 -2.92 -10.09 8.18
C ALA A 92 -3.09 -8.62 7.77
N SER A 93 -4.19 -7.98 8.18
CA SER A 93 -4.49 -6.60 7.85
C SER A 93 -3.65 -5.61 8.66
N PHE A 94 -3.56 -4.39 8.17
CA PHE A 94 -2.92 -3.27 8.85
C PHE A 94 -4.00 -2.31 9.34
N TRP A 95 -3.76 -1.66 10.48
CA TRP A 95 -4.70 -0.70 11.05
C TRP A 95 -4.72 0.59 10.22
N GLU A 96 -3.53 1.16 10.01
CA GLU A 96 -3.31 2.30 9.15
C GLU A 96 -2.28 1.96 8.07
N VAL A 97 -2.49 2.52 6.87
CA VAL A 97 -1.55 2.44 5.75
C VAL A 97 -1.45 3.81 5.11
N VAL A 98 -0.22 4.28 4.95
CA VAL A 98 0.09 5.51 4.22
C VAL A 98 1.00 5.14 3.07
N ILE A 99 0.62 5.55 1.86
CA ILE A 99 1.43 5.39 0.66
C ILE A 99 1.92 6.77 0.25
N VAL A 100 3.24 6.90 0.11
CA VAL A 100 3.91 8.16 -0.23
C VAL A 100 4.67 7.95 -1.53
N HIS A 101 4.35 8.77 -2.53
CA HIS A 101 5.08 8.84 -3.79
C HIS A 101 6.16 9.92 -3.68
N GLU A 102 7.41 9.49 -3.58
CA GLU A 102 8.58 10.36 -3.69
C GLU A 102 9.17 10.26 -5.09
N ILE A 103 10.03 11.22 -5.45
CA ILE A 103 10.77 11.19 -6.71
C ILE A 103 11.63 9.90 -6.72
N ALA A 104 11.35 9.01 -7.67
CA ALA A 104 11.99 7.70 -7.88
C ALA A 104 11.69 6.58 -6.86
N VAL A 105 10.93 6.83 -5.79
CA VAL A 105 10.64 5.81 -4.77
C VAL A 105 9.19 5.88 -4.32
N LEU A 106 8.53 4.71 -4.29
CA LEU A 106 7.28 4.47 -3.60
C LEU A 106 7.59 4.02 -2.16
N LYS A 107 7.03 4.70 -1.18
CA LYS A 107 7.09 4.28 0.23
C LYS A 107 5.71 3.84 0.69
N LEU A 108 5.68 2.76 1.46
CA LEU A 108 4.50 2.29 2.17
C LEU A 108 4.83 2.26 3.65
N VAL A 109 4.01 2.90 4.47
CA VAL A 109 4.11 2.86 5.92
C VAL A 109 2.85 2.21 6.44
N SER A 110 3.00 1.13 7.21
CA SER A 110 1.85 0.46 7.82
C SER A 110 2.00 0.35 9.33
N THR A 111 0.86 0.26 10.02
CA THR A 111 0.83 0.08 11.47
C THR A 111 0.09 -1.19 11.87
N THR A 112 0.60 -1.83 12.91
CA THR A 112 0.06 -3.04 13.52
C THR A 112 0.08 -2.90 15.04
N VAL A 113 -1.03 -3.19 15.71
CA VAL A 113 -1.01 -3.37 17.16
C VAL A 113 -0.51 -4.77 17.46
N VAL A 114 0.52 -4.86 18.29
CA VAL A 114 1.05 -6.12 18.80
C VAL A 114 0.85 -6.22 20.31
N HIS A 115 0.43 -7.39 20.76
CA HIS A 115 0.33 -7.72 22.17
C HIS A 115 1.56 -8.55 22.56
N ARG A 116 2.33 -8.08 23.53
CA ARG A 116 3.50 -8.79 24.07
C ARG A 116 3.30 -9.06 25.56
N PRO A 117 4.04 -10.01 26.15
CA PRO A 117 3.96 -10.29 27.59
C PRO A 117 4.17 -9.04 28.48
N ASN A 118 5.00 -8.10 28.02
CA ASN A 118 5.35 -6.89 28.75
C ASN A 118 4.48 -5.67 28.36
N GLY A 119 3.36 -5.89 27.68
CA GLY A 119 2.40 -4.86 27.26
C GLY A 119 2.20 -4.73 25.75
N SER A 120 1.27 -3.88 25.35
CA SER A 120 0.93 -3.61 23.95
C SER A 120 1.83 -2.53 23.34
N ALA A 121 2.14 -2.68 22.05
CA ALA A 121 2.90 -1.71 21.28
C ALA A 121 2.33 -1.54 19.87
N VAL A 122 2.55 -0.36 19.29
CA VAL A 122 2.34 -0.13 17.86
C VAL A 122 3.64 -0.48 17.14
N GLU A 123 3.56 -1.45 16.24
CA GLU A 123 4.58 -1.73 15.25
C GLU A 123 4.35 -0.82 14.04
N ILE A 124 5.40 -0.14 13.60
CA ILE A 124 5.40 0.70 12.40
C ILE A 124 6.39 0.08 11.43
N ASN A 125 5.88 -0.37 10.28
CA ASN A 125 6.67 -0.98 9.22
C ASN A 125 6.79 -0.02 8.06
N THR A 126 8.03 0.31 7.66
CA THR A 126 8.32 1.12 6.49
C THR A 126 8.90 0.25 5.39
N TYR A 127 8.28 0.34 4.23
CA TYR A 127 8.68 -0.31 2.99
C TYR A 127 9.07 0.79 1.98
N ALA A 128 10.10 0.53 1.18
CA ALA A 128 10.52 1.41 0.10
C ALA A 128 10.84 0.56 -1.13
N GLY A 129 10.29 0.93 -2.29
CA GLY A 129 10.43 0.20 -3.54
C GLY A 129 10.26 1.14 -4.73
N GLY A 130 10.71 0.71 -5.90
CA GLY A 130 10.61 1.51 -7.13
C GLY A 130 10.65 0.65 -8.40
N GLY A 131 10.41 -0.66 -8.26
CA GLY A 131 10.53 -1.64 -9.33
C GLY A 131 9.56 -2.80 -9.15
N ASP A 132 9.62 -3.75 -10.08
CA ASP A 132 8.85 -5.00 -10.04
C ASP A 132 9.84 -6.18 -10.01
N PRO A 133 9.81 -7.04 -8.97
CA PRO A 133 8.86 -7.06 -7.86
C PRO A 133 9.11 -5.98 -6.81
N MET A 134 8.02 -5.51 -6.18
CA MET A 134 8.09 -4.65 -5.00
C MET A 134 8.52 -5.47 -3.77
N PRO A 135 9.30 -4.90 -2.83
CA PRO A 135 9.80 -5.66 -1.69
C PRO A 135 8.71 -5.96 -0.66
N LEU A 136 8.56 -7.22 -0.28
CA LEU A 136 7.52 -7.67 0.67
C LEU A 136 7.95 -7.62 2.13
N LYS A 137 9.22 -7.31 2.40
CA LYS A 137 9.76 -7.14 3.75
C LYS A 137 10.01 -5.66 4.03
N PRO A 138 9.71 -5.17 5.24
CA PRO A 138 10.03 -3.81 5.61
C PRO A 138 11.55 -3.63 5.67
N PHE A 139 12.05 -2.48 5.22
CA PHE A 139 13.46 -2.12 5.40
C PHE A 139 13.71 -1.48 6.77
N LYS A 140 12.64 -0.99 7.41
CA LYS A 140 12.68 -0.40 8.74
C LYS A 140 11.42 -0.79 9.51
N THR A 141 11.63 -1.30 10.72
CA THR A 141 10.57 -1.59 11.69
C THR A 141 10.84 -0.82 12.97
N GLN A 142 9.84 -0.10 13.47
CA GLN A 142 9.90 0.64 14.72
C GLN A 142 8.78 0.17 15.65
N TRP A 143 9.03 0.23 16.95
CA TRP A 143 8.06 -0.15 17.97
C TRP A 143 7.84 1.01 18.91
N ILE A 144 6.59 1.39 19.11
CA ILE A 144 6.21 2.41 20.07
C ILE A 144 5.28 1.77 21.10
N ALA A 145 5.78 1.60 22.32
CA ALA A 145 4.98 1.07 23.41
C ALA A 145 3.80 2.01 23.71
N PHE A 146 2.63 1.48 24.04
CA PHE A 146 1.46 2.31 24.33
C PHE A 146 1.69 3.27 25.51
N ARG A 147 2.51 2.88 26.50
CA ARG A 147 2.97 3.76 27.59
C ARG A 147 3.69 5.02 27.08
N ALA A 148 4.48 4.91 26.01
CA ALA A 148 5.19 6.04 25.43
C ALA A 148 4.24 6.95 24.62
N LEU A 149 3.07 6.45 24.24
CA LEU A 149 1.99 7.20 23.59
C LEU A 149 1.00 7.80 24.60
N GLY A 150 1.19 7.59 25.91
CA GLY A 150 0.24 8.00 26.94
C GLY A 150 -1.09 7.22 26.93
N LEU A 151 -1.14 6.07 26.26
CA LEU A 151 -2.35 5.23 26.14
C LEU A 151 -2.54 4.24 27.30
N TYR A 152 -1.57 4.14 28.21
CA TYR A 152 -1.70 3.46 29.50
C TYR A 152 -1.09 4.35 30.59
N LYS A 153 -1.80 4.48 31.72
CA LYS A 153 -1.27 4.95 33.01
C LYS A 153 -0.79 3.75 33.82
#